data_AF-A0A928HXD4-F1
#
_entry.id   AF-A0A928HXD4-F1
#
_cell.length_a   1.000
_cell.length_b   1.000
_cell.length_c   1.000
_cell.angle_alpha   90.00
_cell.angle_beta   90.00
_cell.angle_gamma   90.00
#
_symmetry.space_group_name_H-M   'P 1'
#
loop_
_entity.id
_entity.type
_entity.pdbx_description
1 polymer ?
#
loop_
_entity_poly.entity_id
_entity_poly.type
_entity_poly.pdbx_seq_one_letter_code
_entity_poly.pdbx_strand_id
1 'polypeptide(L)'
;MADFDKPLDKSRRRLPFRRRHDSDGFGRFAEATARFMGSPRFILYMTIFVLVWITANIVLFKVAQNYAWDPYPFILLNLAFSTQASYSAPLILLAQNRQDDRDRVIAEQDRQRAERNLADTEYLTREIASLRLALGEVATRDFVRSELRDVLEKYDRDRQERLDERDQRILELQQELADLREQHSDSPSVPTAE
;
A
#
# COMPACT_ATOMS: atom_id res chain seq x y z
N MET A 1 47.28 38.88 -22.41
CA MET A 1 48.23 37.77 -22.21
C MET A 1 47.63 36.85 -21.17
N ALA A 2 46.67 36.03 -21.60
CA ALA A 2 45.88 35.16 -20.73
C ALA A 2 45.61 33.87 -21.50
N ASP A 3 46.19 32.75 -21.07
CA ASP A 3 45.59 31.42 -21.13
C ASP A 3 46.53 30.45 -20.39
N PHE A 4 46.33 30.29 -19.08
CA PHE A 4 46.99 29.25 -18.28
C PHE A 4 46.09 28.89 -17.09
N ASP A 5 44.90 28.38 -17.37
CA ASP A 5 44.21 27.52 -16.41
C ASP A 5 43.19 26.61 -17.08
N LYS A 6 43.64 25.45 -17.54
CA LYS A 6 42.77 24.33 -17.88
C LYS A 6 43.26 23.12 -17.10
N PRO A 7 42.55 22.66 -16.06
CA PRO A 7 42.92 21.41 -15.42
C PRO A 7 42.73 20.27 -16.42
N LEU A 8 43.80 19.49 -16.59
CA LEU A 8 43.81 18.28 -17.42
C LEU A 8 42.78 17.29 -16.85
N ASP A 9 41.63 17.17 -17.52
CA ASP A 9 40.69 16.07 -17.34
C ASP A 9 41.42 14.75 -17.65
N LYS A 10 41.87 14.08 -16.59
CA LYS A 10 42.38 12.73 -16.65
C LYS A 10 41.18 11.80 -16.79
N SER A 11 40.66 11.72 -18.01
CA SER A 11 39.64 10.78 -18.44
C SER A 11 40.10 9.36 -18.11
N ARG A 12 39.71 8.87 -16.93
CA ARG A 12 39.84 7.46 -16.54
C ARG A 12 38.94 6.68 -17.48
N ARG A 13 39.53 6.14 -18.55
CA ARG A 13 38.93 5.09 -19.39
C ARG A 13 38.50 3.95 -18.48
N ARG A 14 37.24 3.96 -18.06
CA ARG A 14 36.59 2.81 -17.42
C ARG A 14 36.34 1.79 -18.52
N LEU A 15 37.17 0.75 -18.56
CA LEU A 15 36.93 -0.44 -19.36
C LEU A 15 35.52 -0.98 -19.05
N PRO A 16 34.61 -1.13 -20.04
CA PRO A 16 33.32 -1.73 -19.81
C PRO A 16 33.46 -3.26 -19.94
N PHE A 17 34.20 -3.89 -19.04
CA PHE A 17 34.13 -5.36 -18.86
C PHE A 17 32.94 -5.72 -17.97
N ARG A 18 31.75 -5.22 -18.31
CA ARG A 18 30.49 -5.79 -17.82
C ARG A 18 30.13 -6.93 -18.77
N ARG A 19 30.76 -8.09 -18.56
CA ARG A 19 30.24 -9.34 -19.14
C ARG A 19 28.86 -9.55 -18.53
N ARG A 20 27.81 -9.14 -19.25
CA ARG A 20 26.48 -9.71 -19.07
C ARG A 20 26.64 -11.17 -19.43
N HIS A 21 26.80 -12.01 -18.41
CA HIS A 21 26.73 -13.46 -18.59
C HIS A 21 25.26 -13.74 -18.86
N ASP A 22 24.89 -13.82 -20.14
CA ASP A 22 23.60 -14.31 -20.59
C ASP A 22 23.49 -15.77 -20.12
N SER A 23 23.00 -15.91 -18.90
CA SER A 23 22.95 -17.11 -18.08
C SER A 23 21.57 -17.74 -18.13
N ASP A 24 20.81 -17.47 -19.20
CA ASP A 24 19.43 -17.93 -19.31
C ASP A 24 19.31 -19.45 -19.34
N GLY A 25 20.25 -20.15 -19.98
CA GLY A 25 20.29 -21.62 -19.98
C GLY A 25 20.68 -22.20 -18.62
N PHE A 26 21.79 -21.73 -18.05
CA PHE A 26 22.32 -22.24 -16.78
C PHE A 26 21.46 -21.82 -15.58
N GLY A 27 20.88 -20.62 -15.61
CA GLY A 27 19.98 -20.10 -14.58
C GLY A 27 18.68 -20.89 -14.50
N ARG A 28 18.08 -21.25 -15.64
CA ARG A 28 16.89 -22.11 -15.69
C ARG A 28 17.20 -23.53 -15.20
N PHE A 29 18.36 -24.08 -15.55
CA PHE A 29 18.82 -25.39 -15.06
C PHE A 29 19.08 -25.38 -13.55
N ALA A 30 19.75 -24.35 -13.03
CA ALA A 30 19.98 -24.18 -11.60
C ALA A 30 18.66 -24.01 -10.82
N GLU A 31 17.70 -23.25 -11.36
CA GLU A 31 16.39 -23.08 -10.74
C GLU A 31 15.55 -24.36 -10.75
N ALA A 32 15.62 -25.16 -11.82
CA ALA A 32 15.00 -26.50 -11.86
C ALA A 32 15.67 -27.46 -10.86
N THR A 33 17.00 -27.45 -10.80
CA THR A 33 17.77 -28.30 -9.89
C THR A 33 17.54 -27.92 -8.43
N ALA A 34 17.45 -26.62 -8.11
CA ALA A 34 17.14 -26.13 -6.77
C ALA A 34 15.74 -26.54 -6.32
N ARG A 35 14.73 -26.43 -7.20
CA ARG A 35 13.37 -26.92 -6.92
C ARG A 35 13.32 -28.44 -6.75
N PHE A 36 14.15 -29.17 -7.49
CA PHE A 36 14.24 -30.62 -7.41
C PHE A 36 14.90 -31.08 -6.10
N MET A 37 16.05 -30.51 -5.74
CA MET A 37 16.78 -30.83 -4.50
C MET A 37 16.03 -30.42 -3.23
N GLY A 38 15.23 -29.34 -3.28
CA GLY A 38 14.39 -28.90 -2.16
C GLY A 38 13.12 -29.73 -1.93
N SER A 39 12.83 -30.71 -2.79
CA SER A 39 11.63 -31.54 -2.66
C SER A 39 11.85 -32.70 -1.69
N PRO A 40 10.92 -32.97 -0.74
CA PRO A 40 10.99 -34.16 0.14
C PRO A 40 11.05 -35.48 -0.63
N ARG A 41 10.54 -35.51 -1.88
CA ARG A 41 10.57 -36.69 -2.74
C ARG A 41 11.99 -37.06 -3.19
N PHE A 42 12.90 -36.09 -3.35
CA PHE A 42 14.27 -36.34 -3.77
C PHE A 42 15.02 -37.22 -2.75
N ILE A 43 14.89 -36.90 -1.47
CA ILE A 43 15.50 -37.66 -0.38
C ILE A 43 15.00 -39.11 -0.40
N LEU A 44 13.68 -39.31 -0.56
CA LEU A 44 13.09 -40.65 -0.64
C LEU A 44 13.66 -41.47 -1.82
N TYR A 45 13.75 -40.87 -3.01
CA TYR A 45 14.34 -41.54 -4.18
C TYR A 45 15.81 -41.90 -3.96
N MET A 46 16.61 -41.00 -3.38
CA MET A 46 18.02 -41.26 -3.08
C MET A 46 18.21 -42.37 -2.04
N THR A 47 17.39 -42.41 -1.00
CA THR A 47 17.42 -43.49 0.00
C THR A 47 17.07 -44.84 -0.63
N ILE A 48 16.03 -44.90 -1.46
CA ILE A 48 15.65 -46.13 -2.18
C ILE A 48 16.77 -46.58 -3.10
N PHE A 49 17.38 -45.66 -3.86
CA PHE A 49 18.50 -45.96 -4.75
C PHE A 49 19.67 -46.61 -4.00
N VAL A 50 20.09 -46.04 -2.87
CA VAL A 50 21.16 -46.58 -2.03
C VAL A 50 20.81 -47.96 -1.50
N LEU A 51 19.59 -48.15 -0.99
CA LEU A 51 19.14 -49.45 -0.49
C LEU A 51 19.14 -50.52 -1.59
N VAL A 52 18.65 -50.17 -2.79
CA VAL A 52 18.64 -51.08 -3.95
C VAL A 52 20.06 -51.42 -4.37
N TRP A 53 20.98 -50.45 -4.41
CA TRP A 53 22.39 -50.69 -4.77
C TRP A 53 23.08 -51.65 -3.80
N ILE A 54 22.94 -51.41 -2.50
CA ILE A 54 23.49 -52.28 -1.46
C ILE A 54 22.89 -53.68 -1.56
N THR A 55 21.55 -53.78 -1.66
CA THR A 55 20.85 -55.06 -1.76
C THR A 55 21.27 -55.84 -3.00
N ALA A 56 21.37 -55.18 -4.16
CA ALA A 56 21.81 -55.80 -5.41
C ALA A 56 23.23 -56.36 -5.29
N ASN A 57 24.17 -55.61 -4.69
CA ASN A 57 25.54 -56.08 -4.49
C ASN A 57 25.64 -57.24 -3.50
N ILE A 58 24.85 -57.24 -2.42
CA ILE A 58 24.80 -58.36 -1.46
C ILE A 58 24.22 -59.62 -2.12
N VAL A 59 23.14 -59.48 -2.89
CA VAL A 59 22.52 -60.60 -3.61
C VAL A 59 23.49 -61.16 -4.65
N LEU A 60 24.15 -60.28 -5.42
CA LEU A 60 25.13 -60.69 -6.42
C LEU A 60 26.30 -61.44 -5.77
N PHE A 61 26.85 -60.93 -4.67
CA PHE A 61 27.90 -61.60 -3.91
C PHE A 61 27.51 -63.02 -3.45
N LYS A 62 26.27 -63.19 -2.96
CA LYS A 62 25.76 -64.48 -2.47
C LYS A 62 25.42 -65.47 -3.60
N VAL A 63 24.85 -64.99 -4.70
CA VAL A 63 24.34 -65.84 -5.79
C VAL A 63 25.44 -66.20 -6.79
N ALA A 64 26.36 -65.28 -7.08
CA ALA A 64 27.36 -65.43 -8.15
C ALA A 64 28.73 -65.95 -7.64
N GLN A 65 28.76 -66.71 -6.54
CA GLN A 65 29.99 -67.29 -5.96
C GLN A 65 31.15 -66.28 -5.82
N ASN A 66 31.01 -65.31 -4.92
CA ASN A 66 32.05 -64.32 -4.58
C ASN A 66 32.32 -63.25 -5.65
N TYR A 67 31.53 -63.18 -6.73
CA TYR A 67 31.57 -62.06 -7.66
C TYR A 67 30.61 -60.95 -7.21
N ALA A 68 31.14 -59.75 -6.99
CA ALA A 68 30.34 -58.54 -6.72
C ALA A 68 30.91 -57.36 -7.51
N TRP A 69 30.03 -56.53 -8.06
CA TRP A 69 30.43 -55.32 -8.79
C TRP A 69 31.03 -54.26 -7.86
N ASP A 70 30.53 -54.17 -6.62
CA ASP A 70 31.01 -53.25 -5.58
C ASP A 70 31.05 -53.97 -4.22
N PRO A 71 32.10 -54.76 -3.91
CA PRO A 71 32.25 -55.44 -2.63
C PRO A 71 32.32 -54.45 -1.46
N TYR A 72 31.89 -54.89 -0.26
CA TYR A 72 32.05 -54.11 0.98
C TYR A 72 33.53 -53.69 1.13
N PRO A 73 33.87 -52.39 1.24
CA PRO A 73 33.06 -51.27 1.77
C PRO A 73 32.36 -50.35 0.73
N PHE A 74 32.00 -50.83 -0.46
CA PHE A 74 31.28 -50.07 -1.51
C PHE A 74 32.06 -48.84 -2.06
N ILE A 75 33.24 -49.08 -2.63
CA ILE A 75 34.13 -48.02 -3.11
C ILE A 75 33.51 -47.21 -4.25
N LEU A 76 32.74 -47.85 -5.13
CA LEU A 76 32.12 -47.17 -6.28
C LEU A 76 31.01 -46.23 -5.83
N LEU A 77 30.19 -46.67 -4.87
CA LEU A 77 29.17 -45.83 -4.26
C LEU A 77 29.79 -44.61 -3.56
N ASN A 78 30.87 -44.82 -2.80
CA ASN A 78 31.58 -43.73 -2.14
C ASN A 78 32.23 -42.75 -3.13
N LEU A 79 32.79 -43.26 -4.22
CA LEU A 79 33.35 -42.42 -5.28
C LEU A 79 32.25 -41.58 -5.94
N ALA A 80 31.10 -42.18 -6.26
CA ALA A 80 29.96 -41.48 -6.84
C ALA A 80 29.45 -40.35 -5.92
N PHE A 81 29.29 -40.61 -4.62
CA PHE A 81 28.88 -39.57 -3.66
C PHE A 81 29.91 -38.46 -3.51
N SER A 82 31.19 -38.81 -3.54
CA SER A 82 32.28 -37.83 -3.47
C SER A 82 32.28 -36.90 -4.69
N THR A 83 32.10 -37.46 -5.89
CA THR A 83 31.95 -36.67 -7.12
C THR A 83 30.66 -35.86 -7.11
N GLN A 84 29.55 -36.41 -6.61
CA GLN A 84 28.28 -35.70 -6.49
C GLN A 84 28.43 -34.46 -5.60
N ALA A 85 29.08 -34.59 -4.43
CA ALA A 85 29.33 -33.46 -3.54
C ALA A 85 30.23 -32.41 -4.21
N SER A 86 31.29 -32.84 -4.89
CA SER A 86 32.23 -31.96 -5.59
C SER A 86 31.58 -31.14 -6.71
N TYR A 87 30.69 -31.74 -7.51
CA TYR A 87 29.96 -31.01 -8.56
C TYR A 87 28.77 -30.20 -8.03
N SER A 88 28.21 -30.60 -6.89
CA SER A 88 27.10 -29.85 -6.26
C SER A 88 27.57 -28.49 -5.72
N ALA A 89 28.77 -28.42 -5.12
CA ALA A 89 29.30 -27.18 -4.55
C ALA A 89 29.32 -25.98 -5.52
N PRO A 90 29.88 -26.07 -6.75
CA PRO A 90 29.85 -24.96 -7.70
C PRO A 90 28.45 -24.64 -8.23
N LEU A 91 27.58 -25.64 -8.39
CA LEU A 91 26.19 -25.43 -8.81
C LEU A 91 25.39 -24.68 -7.73
N ILE A 92 25.58 -25.06 -6.47
CA ILE A 92 24.99 -24.39 -5.30
C ILE A 92 25.50 -22.95 -5.22
N LEU A 93 26.80 -22.71 -5.37
CA LEU A 93 27.37 -21.36 -5.34
C LEU A 93 26.78 -20.46 -6.44
N LEU A 94 26.57 -21.01 -7.64
CA LEU A 94 25.92 -20.27 -8.73
C LEU A 94 24.43 -20.02 -8.47
N ALA A 95 23.73 -20.98 -7.86
CA ALA A 95 22.34 -20.80 -7.45
C ALA A 95 22.23 -19.73 -6.34
N GLN A 96 23.16 -19.71 -5.39
CA GLN A 96 23.26 -18.73 -4.31
C GLN A 96 23.51 -17.32 -4.86
N ASN A 97 24.50 -17.13 -5.73
CA ASN A 97 24.76 -15.81 -6.34
C ASN A 97 23.50 -15.21 -7.01
N ARG A 98 22.66 -16.05 -7.63
CA ARG A 98 21.40 -15.61 -8.24
C ARG A 98 20.28 -15.36 -7.23
N GLN A 99 20.28 -16.07 -6.10
CA GLN A 99 19.38 -15.76 -4.99
C GLN A 99 19.75 -14.41 -4.39
N ASP A 100 21.03 -14.20 -4.09
CA ASP A 100 21.56 -12.93 -3.55
C ASP A 100 21.27 -11.73 -4.47
N ASP A 101 21.42 -11.89 -5.80
CA ASP A 101 21.07 -10.85 -6.77
C ASP A 101 19.57 -10.51 -6.74
N ARG A 102 18.69 -11.50 -6.62
CA ARG A 102 17.23 -11.28 -6.51
C ARG A 102 16.88 -10.62 -5.19
N ASP A 103 17.46 -11.11 -4.09
CA ASP A 103 17.23 -10.58 -2.75
C ASP A 103 17.70 -9.13 -2.65
N ARG A 104 18.80 -8.79 -3.31
CA ARG A 104 19.26 -7.40 -3.44
C ARG A 104 18.25 -6.50 -4.15
N VAL A 105 17.71 -6.93 -5.30
CA VAL A 105 16.70 -6.15 -6.03
C VAL A 105 15.44 -5.96 -5.19
N ILE A 106 15.00 -7.01 -4.49
CA ILE A 106 13.85 -6.94 -3.58
C ILE A 106 14.14 -5.94 -2.45
N ALA A 107 15.32 -5.98 -1.84
CA ALA A 107 15.72 -5.06 -0.78
C ALA A 107 15.80 -3.59 -1.27
N GLU A 108 16.33 -3.36 -2.48
CA GLU A 108 16.38 -2.02 -3.08
C GLU A 108 14.97 -1.48 -3.35
N GLN A 109 14.06 -2.32 -3.85
CA GLN A 109 12.66 -1.94 -4.07
C GLN A 109 11.91 -1.68 -2.77
N ASP A 110 12.13 -2.51 -1.75
CA ASP A 110 11.51 -2.34 -0.44
C ASP A 110 11.96 -1.03 0.21
N ARG A 111 13.25 -0.71 0.12
CA ARG A 111 13.79 0.58 0.56
C ARG A 111 13.14 1.76 -0.16
N GLN A 112 13.01 1.71 -1.48
CA GLN A 112 12.34 2.77 -2.24
C GLN A 112 10.86 2.92 -1.85
N ARG A 113 10.16 1.81 -1.60
CA ARG A 113 8.77 1.83 -1.12
C ARG A 113 8.69 2.46 0.27
N ALA A 114 9.59 2.11 1.18
CA ALA A 114 9.65 2.68 2.51
C ALA A 114 9.90 4.21 2.47
N GLU A 115 10.82 4.66 1.63
CA GLU A 115 11.09 6.10 1.42
C GLU A 115 9.85 6.83 0.88
N ARG A 116 9.12 6.25 -0.08
CA ARG A 116 7.87 6.81 -0.59
C ARG A 116 6.77 6.84 0.48
N ASN A 117 6.60 5.77 1.24
CA ASN A 117 5.60 5.70 2.31
C ASN A 117 5.87 6.75 3.40
N LEU A 118 7.15 7.00 3.73
CA LEU A 118 7.53 8.08 4.65
C LEU A 118 7.15 9.45 4.07
N ALA A 119 7.49 9.72 2.81
CA ALA A 119 7.14 10.97 2.15
C ALA A 119 5.61 11.19 2.07
N ASP A 120 4.84 10.16 1.75
CA ASP A 120 3.37 10.21 1.72
C ASP A 120 2.81 10.49 3.12
N THR A 121 3.39 9.87 4.15
CA THR A 121 2.98 10.11 5.54
C THR A 121 3.30 11.54 5.99
N GLU A 122 4.47 12.07 5.64
CA GLU A 122 4.85 13.45 5.92
C GLU A 122 3.94 14.44 5.18
N TYR A 123 3.61 14.16 3.92
CA TYR A 123 2.69 14.95 3.12
C TYR A 123 1.30 14.99 3.76
N LEU A 124 0.72 13.83 4.06
CA LEU A 124 -0.59 13.73 4.71
C LEU A 124 -0.59 14.43 6.08
N THR A 125 0.49 14.31 6.86
CA THR A 125 0.60 14.99 8.16
C THR A 125 0.60 16.50 8.00
N ARG A 126 1.33 17.03 7.01
CA ARG A 126 1.33 18.47 6.70
C ARG A 126 -0.03 18.94 6.21
N GLU A 127 -0.72 18.15 5.39
CA GLU A 127 -2.05 18.47 4.87
C GLU A 127 -3.12 18.44 5.97
N ILE A 128 -3.02 17.50 6.92
CA ILE A 128 -3.90 17.48 8.09
C ILE A 128 -3.62 18.70 8.99
N ALA A 129 -2.35 19.10 9.14
CA ALA A 129 -2.00 20.29 9.91
C ALA A 129 -2.53 21.57 9.26
N SER A 130 -2.40 21.73 7.94
CA SER A 130 -2.94 22.89 7.21
C SER A 130 -4.48 22.91 7.26
N LEU A 131 -5.13 21.76 7.06
CA LEU A 131 -6.57 21.61 7.20
C LEU A 131 -7.05 21.98 8.62
N ARG A 132 -6.32 21.54 9.65
CA ARG A 132 -6.64 21.88 11.05
C ARG A 132 -6.52 23.38 11.32
N LEU A 133 -5.53 24.06 10.75
CA LEU A 133 -5.39 25.52 10.88
C LEU A 133 -6.55 26.24 10.18
N ALA A 134 -6.86 25.86 8.94
CA ALA A 134 -7.97 26.43 8.17
C ALA A 134 -9.33 26.22 8.86
N LEU A 135 -9.57 25.01 9.40
CA LEU A 135 -10.76 24.72 10.20
C LEU A 135 -10.75 25.49 11.53
N GLY A 136 -9.58 25.69 12.15
CA GLY A 136 -9.44 26.48 13.36
C GLY A 136 -9.86 27.94 13.18
N GLU A 137 -9.53 28.55 12.04
CA GLU A 137 -9.93 29.93 11.72
C GLU A 137 -11.45 30.04 11.49
N VAL A 138 -12.05 29.14 10.71
CA VAL A 138 -13.48 29.19 10.35
C VAL A 138 -14.40 28.70 11.47
N ALA A 139 -13.96 27.74 12.29
CA ALA A 139 -14.74 27.17 13.39
C ALA A 139 -14.38 27.75 14.76
N THR A 140 -13.90 28.98 14.83
CA THR A 140 -13.72 29.64 16.13
C THR A 140 -15.10 29.73 16.80
N ARG A 141 -15.21 29.25 18.05
CA ARG A 141 -16.47 29.24 18.82
C ARG A 141 -17.18 30.59 18.78
N ASP A 142 -16.41 31.68 18.79
CA ASP A 142 -16.95 33.04 18.77
C ASP A 142 -17.51 33.45 17.41
N PHE A 143 -16.92 33.01 16.28
CA PHE A 143 -17.45 33.23 14.93
C PHE A 143 -18.73 32.43 14.68
N VAL A 144 -18.72 31.14 15.04
CA VAL A 144 -19.92 30.30 14.93
C VAL A 144 -21.04 30.87 15.82
N ARG A 145 -20.69 31.35 17.01
CA ARG A 145 -21.63 32.00 17.92
C ARG A 145 -22.11 33.34 17.40
N SER A 146 -21.28 34.14 16.74
CA SER A 146 -21.70 35.42 16.15
C SER A 146 -22.65 35.18 14.99
N GLU A 147 -22.35 34.27 14.06
CA GLU A 147 -23.25 33.98 12.94
C GLU A 147 -24.56 33.34 13.37
N LEU A 148 -24.53 32.42 14.34
CA LEU A 148 -25.76 31.91 14.93
C LEU A 148 -26.58 33.04 15.54
N ARG A 149 -25.94 34.03 16.18
CA ARG A 149 -26.63 35.13 16.83
C ARG A 149 -27.17 36.14 15.82
N ASP A 150 -26.42 36.47 14.78
CA ASP A 150 -26.85 37.35 13.68
C ASP A 150 -28.05 36.74 12.95
N VAL A 151 -28.02 35.43 12.66
CA VAL A 151 -29.15 34.72 12.05
C VAL A 151 -30.37 34.72 12.98
N LEU A 152 -30.18 34.47 14.28
CA LEU A 152 -31.27 34.51 15.27
C LEU A 152 -31.88 35.91 15.38
N GLU A 153 -31.04 36.94 15.46
CA GLU A 153 -31.46 38.33 15.58
C GLU A 153 -32.20 38.79 14.32
N LYS A 154 -31.73 38.38 13.14
CA LYS A 154 -32.43 38.64 11.88
C LYS A 154 -33.81 37.97 11.86
N TYR A 155 -33.92 36.74 12.35
CA TYR A 155 -35.21 36.04 12.43
C TYR A 155 -36.16 36.69 13.45
N ASP A 156 -35.65 37.09 14.61
CA ASP A 156 -36.44 37.78 15.65
C ASP A 156 -36.91 39.16 15.17
N ARG A 157 -36.06 39.92 14.48
CA ARG A 157 -36.43 41.22 13.89
C ARG A 157 -37.54 41.08 12.85
N ASP A 158 -37.38 40.14 11.91
CA ASP A 158 -38.37 39.85 10.86
C ASP A 158 -39.70 39.37 11.47
N ARG A 159 -39.63 38.65 12.60
CA ARG A 159 -40.82 38.27 13.37
C ARG A 159 -41.48 39.47 14.05
N GLN A 160 -40.69 40.37 14.64
CA GLN A 160 -41.17 41.56 15.33
C GLN A 160 -41.86 42.51 14.35
N GLU A 161 -41.25 42.76 13.18
CA GLU A 161 -41.82 43.60 12.12
C GLU A 161 -43.18 43.06 11.66
N ARG A 162 -43.29 41.74 11.46
CA ARG A 162 -44.59 41.11 11.15
C ARG A 162 -45.62 41.22 12.27
N LEU A 163 -45.21 41.30 13.53
CA LEU A 163 -46.13 41.49 14.64
C LEU A 163 -46.61 42.94 14.69
N ASP A 164 -45.69 43.90 14.53
CA ASP A 164 -46.00 45.33 14.52
C ASP A 164 -46.91 45.68 13.33
N GLU A 165 -46.66 45.13 12.14
CA GLU A 165 -47.56 45.27 10.98
C GLU A 165 -48.96 44.72 11.28
N ARG A 166 -49.06 43.59 11.99
CA ARG A 166 -50.36 43.00 12.36
C ARG A 166 -51.09 43.86 13.38
N ASP A 167 -50.38 44.39 14.37
CA ASP A 167 -50.96 45.26 15.38
C ASP A 167 -51.44 46.58 14.76
N GLN A 168 -50.66 47.17 13.85
CA GLN A 168 -51.11 48.32 13.06
C GLN A 168 -52.35 48.00 12.23
N ARG A 169 -52.39 46.84 11.56
CA ARG A 169 -53.56 46.40 10.78
C ARG A 169 -54.80 46.23 11.67
N ILE A 170 -54.63 45.71 12.88
CA ILE A 170 -55.73 45.56 13.84
C ILE A 170 -56.26 46.92 14.28
N LEU A 171 -55.37 47.89 14.55
CA LEU A 171 -55.76 49.25 14.91
C LEU A 171 -56.52 49.95 13.77
N GLU A 172 -56.03 49.85 12.54
CA GLU A 172 -56.72 50.38 11.35
C GLU A 172 -58.13 49.78 11.21
N LEU A 173 -58.26 48.46 11.32
CA LEU A 173 -59.55 47.78 11.25
C LEU A 173 -60.49 48.16 12.40
N GLN A 174 -59.96 48.39 13.61
CA GLN A 174 -60.75 48.86 14.75
C GLN A 174 -61.27 50.28 14.52
N GLN A 175 -60.47 51.17 13.96
CA GLN A 175 -60.91 52.51 13.54
C GLN A 175 -61.98 52.43 12.46
N GLU A 176 -61.74 51.65 11.40
CA GLU A 176 -62.70 51.48 10.31
C GLU A 176 -64.05 50.92 10.81
N LEU A 177 -64.01 49.95 11.73
CA LEU A 177 -65.21 49.43 12.39
C LEU A 177 -65.90 50.46 13.30
N ALA A 178 -65.15 51.32 13.99
CA ALA A 178 -65.71 52.39 14.82
C ALA A 178 -66.42 53.44 13.96
N ASP A 179 -65.81 53.85 12.86
CA ASP A 179 -66.37 54.80 11.89
C ASP A 179 -67.66 54.24 11.24
N LEU A 180 -67.63 52.96 10.84
CA LEU A 180 -68.82 52.26 10.32
C LEU A 180 -69.95 52.16 11.35
N ARG A 181 -69.62 51.91 12.62
CA ARG A 181 -70.60 51.86 13.71
C ARG A 181 -71.25 53.22 13.95
N GLU A 182 -70.47 54.30 13.88
CA GLU A 182 -70.97 55.67 14.03
C GLU A 182 -71.94 56.02 12.89
N GLN A 183 -71.57 55.71 11.65
CA GLN A 183 -72.48 55.84 10.48
C GLN A 183 -73.77 55.02 10.62
N HIS A 184 -73.68 53.80 11.17
CA HIS A 184 -74.87 52.96 11.34
C HIS A 184 -75.76 53.43 12.50
N SER A 185 -75.21 54.14 13.50
CA SER A 185 -75.99 54.73 14.60
C SER A 185 -76.84 55.94 14.16
N ASP A 186 -76.44 56.59 13.06
CA ASP A 186 -77.12 57.75 12.47
C ASP A 186 -78.14 57.36 11.37
N SER A 187 -78.33 56.05 11.12
CA SER A 187 -79.45 55.56 10.29
C SER A 187 -80.75 55.52 11.10
N PRO A 188 -81.84 56.15 10.60
CA PRO A 188 -83.10 56.20 11.31
C PRO A 188 -83.68 54.79 11.46
N SER A 189 -84.28 54.55 12.63
CA SER A 189 -85.02 53.35 13.00
C SER A 189 -85.78 52.73 11.84
N VAL A 190 -85.45 51.48 11.51
CA VAL A 190 -86.29 50.61 10.68
C VAL A 190 -87.70 50.61 11.31
N PRO A 191 -88.75 51.02 10.59
CA PRO A 191 -90.10 50.98 11.12
C PRO A 191 -90.51 49.52 11.31
N THR A 192 -90.98 49.21 12.52
CA THR A 192 -91.84 48.06 12.80
C THR A 192 -92.96 48.03 11.77
N ALA A 193 -92.92 47.06 10.86
CA ALA A 193 -94.07 46.68 10.08
C ALA A 193 -94.84 45.62 10.87
N GLU A 194 -96.05 46.02 11.26
CA GLU A 194 -97.21 45.25 11.75
C GLU A 194 -97.18 44.70 13.19
#